data_AF-A0A7S0L407-F1
#
_entry.id   AF-A0A7S0L407-F1
#
_cell.length_a   1.000
_cell.length_b   1.000
_cell.length_c   1.000
_cell.angle_alpha   90.00
_cell.angle_beta   90.00
_cell.angle_gamma   90.00
#
_symmetry.space_group_name_H-M   'P 1'
#
loop_
_entity.id
_entity.type
_entity.pdbx_description
1 polymer ?
#
loop_
_entity_poly.entity_id
_entity_poly.type
_entity_poly.pdbx_seq_one_letter_code
_entity_poly.pdbx_strand_id
1 'polypeptide(L)'
;LEGKSVPFRRLKATAADSCTVESPAAACWEPSEVYTWEDMVSALAKMATAGVAGLTFYAGADDEQGELYGLANLAAFISQTMHETIQYDACDENNWSNQPVVDRVGGTAYTAASACGQLGQSYQDYQCTDMVDPQTGEPIRAEDLQCTVDPDMVIIAQTHATWYGAPPPLFCAPRSIVPEAPRWDYGGWCPSQGTSWNQGNVFEPPFDTTPRGELHYGPGASTANVPPEVLDKHADYFAYMQASVDKGTGDACLLAGECCMDVDNQRAGNWKSCEGGCENAANPELVVGGEPRTDVEGCCWWGRGAIQTTGVCNFGKLNYFLGKKAKDRGREALFPEVDFCADPEAICRDDNPELRWVAGFFYWLNDVQPYDVRGARYLETLHAWVDGGARESDYSLVDFASGVVNRGCHDAPHEGSGGVDPCGNGEVHAADRRRLNFNYAWRHLVAA
;
A
#
# COMPACT_ATOMS: atom_id res chain seq x y z
N LEU A 1 24.68 -2.49 -10.64
CA LEU A 1 23.86 -3.62 -10.16
C LEU A 1 24.01 -4.90 -11.00
N GLU A 2 24.86 -4.92 -12.04
CA GLU A 2 25.10 -6.16 -12.81
C GLU A 2 25.56 -7.29 -11.88
N GLY A 3 24.93 -8.46 -11.99
CA GLY A 3 25.20 -9.62 -11.12
C GLY A 3 24.57 -9.57 -9.72
N LYS A 4 23.99 -8.44 -9.29
CA LYS A 4 23.37 -8.27 -7.96
C LYS A 4 21.86 -8.54 -8.01
N SER A 5 21.31 -9.18 -6.98
CA SER A 5 19.86 -9.40 -6.83
C SER A 5 19.43 -9.59 -5.39
N VAL A 6 18.33 -8.95 -4.98
CA VAL A 6 17.63 -9.24 -3.72
C VAL A 6 16.37 -10.05 -4.04
N PRO A 7 16.20 -11.26 -3.48
CA PRO A 7 14.98 -12.03 -3.68
C PRO A 7 13.78 -11.37 -2.98
N PHE A 8 12.79 -10.93 -3.77
CA PHE A 8 11.52 -10.43 -3.26
C PHE A 8 10.53 -11.56 -3.04
N ARG A 9 9.93 -11.60 -1.85
CA ARG A 9 9.15 -12.73 -1.36
C ARG A 9 7.91 -12.25 -0.62
N ARG A 10 6.80 -12.93 -0.86
CA ARG A 10 5.55 -12.77 -0.12
C ARG A 10 5.37 -13.87 0.92
N LEU A 11 4.63 -13.55 1.97
CA LEU A 11 4.20 -14.53 2.97
C LEU A 11 3.22 -15.52 2.34
N LYS A 12 3.41 -16.80 2.64
CA LYS A 12 2.40 -17.81 2.32
C LYS A 12 1.15 -17.56 3.15
N ALA A 13 -0.03 -17.92 2.62
CA ALA A 13 -1.27 -17.91 3.40
C ALA A 13 -1.23 -18.81 4.66
N THR A 14 -0.27 -19.75 4.73
CA THR A 14 -0.02 -20.62 5.90
C THR A 14 1.13 -20.15 6.79
N ALA A 15 1.74 -19.00 6.50
CA ALA A 15 2.83 -18.46 7.29
C ALA A 15 2.33 -18.08 8.69
N ALA A 16 3.15 -18.32 9.71
CA ALA A 16 2.87 -17.85 11.05
C ALA A 16 3.31 -16.39 11.22
N ASP A 17 2.69 -15.65 12.13
CA ASP A 17 3.02 -14.24 12.42
C ASP A 17 4.50 -14.04 12.84
N SER A 18 5.15 -15.10 13.33
CA SER A 18 6.57 -15.09 13.69
C SER A 18 7.53 -15.16 12.49
N CYS A 19 7.04 -15.44 11.27
CA CYS A 19 7.87 -15.54 10.07
C CYS A 19 8.60 -14.23 9.77
N THR A 20 9.93 -14.26 9.81
CA THR A 20 10.83 -13.17 9.38
C THR A 20 11.47 -13.50 8.04
N VAL A 21 12.15 -12.54 7.41
CA VAL A 21 12.93 -12.77 6.18
C VAL A 21 14.03 -13.84 6.35
N GLU A 22 14.49 -14.06 7.59
CA GLU A 22 15.48 -15.10 7.93
C GLU A 22 14.85 -16.48 8.15
N SER A 23 13.51 -16.57 8.20
CA SER A 23 12.81 -17.84 8.40
C SER A 23 12.92 -18.75 7.16
N PRO A 24 12.83 -20.08 7.31
CA PRO A 24 12.94 -21.00 6.18
C PRO A 24 11.93 -20.69 5.09
N ALA A 25 12.41 -20.41 3.87
CA ALA A 25 11.58 -20.01 2.75
C ALA A 25 10.45 -21.02 2.49
N ALA A 26 10.76 -22.32 2.49
CA ALA A 26 9.75 -23.37 2.27
C ALA A 26 8.56 -23.31 3.24
N ALA A 27 8.76 -22.81 4.47
CA ALA A 27 7.71 -22.70 5.48
C ALA A 27 6.95 -21.37 5.43
N CYS A 28 7.65 -20.26 5.18
CA CYS A 28 7.09 -18.91 5.36
C CYS A 28 6.84 -18.15 4.06
N TRP A 29 7.63 -18.42 3.01
CA TRP A 29 7.80 -17.49 1.89
C TRP A 29 7.64 -18.16 0.53
N GLU A 30 7.11 -17.41 -0.41
CA GLU A 30 7.12 -17.72 -1.85
C GLU A 30 7.52 -16.48 -2.65
N PRO A 31 7.91 -16.60 -3.92
CA PRO A 31 8.25 -15.45 -4.75
C PRO A 31 7.08 -14.45 -4.78
N SER A 32 7.39 -13.16 -4.74
CA SER A 32 6.40 -12.10 -5.00
C SER A 32 6.01 -12.14 -6.48
N GLU A 33 4.72 -11.96 -6.77
CA GLU A 33 4.19 -11.89 -8.14
C GLU A 33 3.99 -10.42 -8.57
N VAL A 34 3.73 -9.52 -7.62
CA VAL A 34 3.52 -8.08 -7.88
C VAL A 34 4.84 -7.30 -7.93
N TYR A 35 5.83 -7.69 -7.13
CA TYR A 35 7.09 -6.98 -6.98
C TYR A 35 8.27 -7.82 -7.46
N THR A 36 8.80 -7.45 -8.62
CA THR A 36 9.96 -8.14 -9.20
C THR A 36 11.25 -7.32 -9.06
N TRP A 37 12.39 -8.02 -9.01
CA TRP A 37 13.70 -7.36 -9.01
C TRP A 37 13.95 -6.56 -10.29
N GLU A 38 13.49 -7.08 -11.43
CA GLU A 38 13.65 -6.45 -12.74
C GLU A 38 12.94 -5.09 -12.82
N ASP A 39 11.68 -5.03 -12.37
CA ASP A 39 10.91 -3.78 -12.36
C ASP A 39 11.55 -2.75 -11.41
N MET A 40 12.06 -3.19 -10.26
CA MET A 40 12.75 -2.32 -9.32
C MET A 40 14.03 -1.73 -9.95
N VAL A 41 14.85 -2.56 -10.60
CA VAL A 41 16.07 -2.09 -11.28
C VAL A 41 15.74 -1.13 -12.41
N SER A 42 14.69 -1.40 -13.18
CA SER A 42 14.20 -0.51 -14.25
C SER A 42 13.80 0.86 -13.70
N ALA A 43 13.01 0.88 -12.62
CA ALA A 43 12.62 2.13 -11.95
C ALA A 43 13.82 2.86 -11.35
N LEU A 44 14.72 2.16 -10.65
CA LEU A 44 15.92 2.74 -10.08
C LEU A 44 16.81 3.39 -11.15
N ALA A 45 16.98 2.74 -12.31
CA ALA A 45 17.75 3.28 -13.41
C ALA A 45 17.16 4.62 -13.89
N LYS A 46 15.83 4.74 -14.01
CA LYS A 46 15.16 6.02 -14.35
C LYS A 46 15.42 7.07 -13.27
N MET A 47 15.28 6.70 -12.00
CA MET A 47 15.43 7.63 -10.86
C MET A 47 16.87 8.04 -10.57
N ALA A 48 17.86 7.24 -10.98
CA ALA A 48 19.27 7.54 -10.86
C ALA A 48 19.81 8.38 -12.04
N THR A 49 19.19 8.29 -13.22
CA THR A 49 19.70 8.96 -14.44
C THR A 49 18.89 10.19 -14.84
N ALA A 50 17.57 10.06 -14.95
CA ALA A 50 16.68 11.18 -15.25
C ALA A 50 16.28 11.93 -13.97
N GLY A 51 15.95 11.17 -12.92
CA GLY A 51 15.51 11.74 -11.66
C GLY A 51 14.16 12.45 -11.73
N VAL A 52 13.89 13.30 -10.74
CA VAL A 52 12.65 14.08 -10.61
C VAL A 52 12.96 15.38 -9.89
N ALA A 53 12.39 16.50 -10.36
CA ALA A 53 12.57 17.82 -9.73
C ALA A 53 14.07 18.16 -9.48
N GLY A 54 14.96 17.79 -10.41
CA GLY A 54 16.40 18.02 -10.27
C GLY A 54 17.12 17.11 -9.26
N LEU A 55 16.41 16.17 -8.64
CA LEU A 55 16.95 15.20 -7.69
C LEU A 55 17.12 13.84 -8.37
N THR A 56 18.22 13.16 -8.07
CA THR A 56 18.49 11.80 -8.51
C THR A 56 18.73 10.89 -7.31
N PHE A 57 18.51 9.59 -7.50
CA PHE A 57 18.91 8.60 -6.50
C PHE A 57 20.41 8.71 -6.21
N TYR A 58 20.75 8.78 -4.92
CA TYR A 58 22.15 8.87 -4.50
C TYR A 58 22.80 7.49 -4.62
N ALA A 59 23.55 7.29 -5.69
CA ALA A 59 24.28 6.06 -6.00
C ALA A 59 25.76 6.09 -5.56
N GLY A 60 26.22 7.18 -4.94
CA GLY A 60 27.63 7.41 -4.60
C GLY A 60 28.50 7.85 -5.79
N ALA A 61 29.80 8.03 -5.52
CA ALA A 61 30.79 8.32 -6.56
C ALA A 61 31.15 7.06 -7.36
N ASP A 62 31.79 7.24 -8.53
CA ASP A 62 32.26 6.14 -9.37
C ASP A 62 33.60 5.57 -8.83
N ASP A 63 33.55 5.04 -7.61
CA ASP A 63 34.62 4.33 -6.93
C ASP A 63 34.06 3.25 -5.97
N GLU A 64 34.92 2.40 -5.42
CA GLU A 64 34.52 1.27 -4.57
C GLU A 64 33.73 1.72 -3.33
N GLN A 65 34.13 2.83 -2.72
CA GLN A 65 33.44 3.37 -1.53
C GLN A 65 32.08 3.97 -1.93
N GLY A 66 32.04 4.66 -3.07
CA GLY A 66 30.83 5.20 -3.67
C GLY A 66 29.81 4.11 -3.97
N GLU A 67 30.24 2.98 -4.53
CA GLU A 67 29.37 1.82 -4.75
C GLU A 67 28.74 1.36 -3.42
N LEU A 68 29.52 1.22 -2.35
CA LEU A 68 28.99 0.82 -1.04
C LEU A 68 27.96 1.82 -0.50
N TYR A 69 28.17 3.13 -0.69
CA TYR A 69 27.18 4.14 -0.33
C TYR A 69 25.88 3.97 -1.11
N GLY A 70 25.95 3.77 -2.42
CA GLY A 70 24.77 3.54 -3.27
C GLY A 70 24.02 2.26 -2.89
N LEU A 71 24.74 1.17 -2.61
CA LEU A 71 24.15 -0.09 -2.17
C LEU A 71 23.51 0.02 -0.78
N ALA A 72 24.11 0.78 0.14
CA ALA A 72 23.52 1.02 1.47
C ALA A 72 22.23 1.85 1.38
N ASN A 73 22.21 2.86 0.51
CA ASN A 73 21.01 3.65 0.22
C ASN A 73 19.88 2.76 -0.33
N LEU A 74 20.23 1.89 -1.28
CA LEU A 74 19.28 0.96 -1.90
C LEU A 74 18.79 -0.11 -0.91
N ALA A 75 19.67 -0.64 -0.07
CA ALA A 75 19.30 -1.58 1.00
C ALA A 75 18.32 -0.93 2.00
N ALA A 76 18.56 0.33 2.37
CA ALA A 76 17.67 1.10 3.22
C ALA A 76 16.29 1.24 2.56
N PHE A 77 16.21 1.66 1.30
CA PHE A 77 14.95 1.74 0.55
C PHE A 77 14.22 0.38 0.48
N ILE A 78 14.90 -0.67 -0.01
CA ILE A 78 14.32 -2.01 -0.18
C ILE A 78 13.78 -2.53 1.15
N SER A 79 14.50 -2.34 2.26
CA SER A 79 14.08 -2.85 3.57
C SER A 79 12.71 -2.34 4.01
N GLN A 80 12.36 -1.10 3.63
CA GLN A 80 11.07 -0.49 3.90
C GLN A 80 10.00 -1.14 3.03
N THR A 81 10.23 -1.21 1.71
CA THR A 81 9.28 -1.84 0.76
C THR A 81 9.01 -3.32 1.08
N MET A 82 10.02 -4.04 1.58
CA MET A 82 9.88 -5.42 2.04
C MET A 82 8.88 -5.56 3.19
N HIS A 83 8.79 -4.54 4.04
CA HIS A 83 7.83 -4.51 5.14
C HIS A 83 6.47 -3.93 4.72
N GLU A 84 6.46 -2.81 3.98
CA GLU A 84 5.21 -2.13 3.63
C GLU A 84 4.34 -2.96 2.69
N THR A 85 4.93 -3.61 1.67
CA THR A 85 4.14 -4.16 0.57
C THR A 85 4.56 -5.53 0.08
N ILE A 86 5.86 -5.78 -0.13
CA ILE A 86 6.34 -7.00 -0.81
C ILE A 86 5.94 -8.26 -0.02
N GLN A 87 6.05 -8.23 1.31
CA GLN A 87 5.67 -9.38 2.13
C GLN A 87 4.18 -9.75 2.04
N TYR A 88 3.33 -8.81 1.62
CA TYR A 88 1.89 -9.02 1.44
C TYR A 88 1.50 -9.21 -0.03
N ASP A 89 2.43 -9.00 -0.95
CA ASP A 89 2.20 -8.99 -2.40
C ASP A 89 1.04 -8.09 -2.84
N ALA A 90 0.87 -6.97 -2.12
CA ALA A 90 -0.21 -6.01 -2.35
C ALA A 90 0.41 -4.66 -2.73
N CYS A 91 -0.08 -4.08 -3.83
CA CYS A 91 0.24 -2.72 -4.23
C CYS A 91 -0.59 -1.71 -3.45
N ASP A 92 -1.86 -2.01 -3.26
CA ASP A 92 -2.81 -1.25 -2.48
C ASP A 92 -2.71 -1.61 -1.02
N GLU A 93 -3.03 -0.63 -0.18
CA GLU A 93 -3.11 -0.81 1.25
C GLU A 93 -4.14 -1.86 1.63
N ASN A 94 -3.72 -2.79 2.48
CA ASN A 94 -4.63 -3.77 3.03
C ASN A 94 -5.52 -3.14 4.10
N ASN A 95 -6.73 -3.66 4.25
CA ASN A 95 -7.58 -3.30 5.38
C ASN A 95 -7.07 -3.99 6.66
N TRP A 96 -6.38 -3.22 7.49
CA TRP A 96 -5.77 -3.62 8.76
C TRP A 96 -6.70 -3.47 9.97
N SER A 97 -7.93 -2.97 9.78
CA SER A 97 -8.87 -2.68 10.87
C SER A 97 -9.50 -3.93 11.52
N ASN A 98 -8.73 -4.98 11.79
CA ASN A 98 -9.22 -6.18 12.48
C ASN A 98 -9.64 -5.88 13.94
N GLN A 99 -10.26 -6.86 14.60
CA GLN A 99 -10.76 -6.66 15.97
C GLN A 99 -9.66 -6.24 16.97
N PRO A 100 -8.46 -6.85 17.01
CA PRO A 100 -7.38 -6.36 17.85
C PRO A 100 -6.97 -4.90 17.62
N VAL A 101 -7.01 -4.43 16.37
CA VAL A 101 -6.75 -3.02 16.05
C VAL A 101 -7.88 -2.14 16.57
N VAL A 102 -9.14 -2.53 16.36
CA VAL A 102 -10.31 -1.82 16.88
C VAL A 102 -10.30 -1.72 18.41
N ASP A 103 -9.93 -2.80 19.10
CA ASP A 103 -9.81 -2.80 20.56
C ASP A 103 -8.77 -1.77 21.07
N ARG A 104 -7.79 -1.42 20.22
CA ARG A 104 -6.73 -0.45 20.52
C ARG A 104 -7.10 0.99 20.14
N VAL A 105 -7.72 1.21 18.98
CA VAL A 105 -7.91 2.56 18.40
C VAL A 105 -9.37 2.94 18.12
N GLY A 106 -10.33 2.07 18.44
CA GLY A 106 -11.75 2.27 18.15
C GLY A 106 -12.13 1.96 16.71
N GLY A 107 -13.35 2.35 16.33
CA GLY A 107 -13.95 2.06 15.03
C GLY A 107 -14.63 0.69 14.96
N THR A 108 -14.87 0.21 13.73
CA THR A 108 -15.56 -1.05 13.45
C THR A 108 -14.66 -2.02 12.70
N ALA A 109 -14.66 -3.28 13.12
CA ALA A 109 -13.77 -4.28 12.56
C ALA A 109 -14.03 -4.50 11.06
N TYR A 110 -12.98 -4.35 10.25
CA TYR A 110 -12.97 -4.46 8.79
C TYR A 110 -14.07 -3.63 8.10
N THR A 111 -14.32 -2.43 8.59
CA THR A 111 -15.18 -1.47 7.88
C THR A 111 -14.57 -1.08 6.52
N ALA A 112 -15.43 -0.86 5.52
CA ALA A 112 -15.05 -0.25 4.25
C ALA A 112 -14.62 1.22 4.43
N ALA A 113 -15.09 1.91 5.47
CA ALA A 113 -14.67 3.28 5.80
C ALA A 113 -13.17 3.38 6.14
N SER A 114 -12.49 2.25 6.36
CA SER A 114 -11.03 2.19 6.48
C SER A 114 -10.30 2.67 5.22
N ALA A 115 -10.97 2.71 4.06
CA ALA A 115 -10.47 3.40 2.87
C ALA A 115 -10.24 4.90 3.10
N CYS A 116 -11.02 5.52 4.00
CA CYS A 116 -10.84 6.92 4.36
C CYS A 116 -9.62 7.14 5.24
N GLY A 117 -9.20 6.11 5.97
CA GLY A 117 -8.11 6.21 6.92
C GLY A 117 -8.13 5.08 7.94
N GLN A 118 -6.94 4.57 8.25
CA GLN A 118 -6.75 3.50 9.23
C GLN A 118 -5.94 4.00 10.43
N LEU A 119 -6.10 3.34 11.58
CA LEU A 119 -5.37 3.65 12.82
C LEU A 119 -5.59 5.08 13.34
N GLY A 120 -6.76 5.68 13.04
CA GLY A 120 -7.11 7.04 13.46
C GLY A 120 -6.65 8.15 12.51
N GLN A 121 -6.00 7.79 11.41
CA GLN A 121 -5.60 8.72 10.35
C GLN A 121 -6.80 9.07 9.45
N SER A 122 -6.71 10.21 8.75
CA SER A 122 -7.66 10.65 7.73
C SER A 122 -6.90 11.01 6.47
N TYR A 123 -6.92 10.14 5.45
CA TYR A 123 -6.08 10.28 4.25
C TYR A 123 -6.43 11.52 3.42
N GLN A 124 -7.67 11.99 3.53
CA GLN A 124 -8.18 13.20 2.86
C GLN A 124 -7.62 14.47 3.52
N ASP A 125 -7.21 14.36 4.78
CA ASP A 125 -6.70 15.46 5.59
C ASP A 125 -5.16 15.48 5.67
N TYR A 126 -4.47 14.68 4.84
CA TYR A 126 -3.02 14.75 4.67
C TYR A 126 -2.69 16.02 3.88
N GLN A 127 -2.76 17.16 4.54
CA GLN A 127 -2.49 18.46 3.93
C GLN A 127 -0.99 18.65 3.72
N CYS A 128 -0.63 19.25 2.59
CA CYS A 128 0.76 19.64 2.38
C CYS A 128 1.10 20.87 3.24
N THR A 129 2.40 21.06 3.47
CA THR A 129 2.95 22.35 3.86
C THR A 129 3.59 23.02 2.65
N ASP A 130 3.81 24.34 2.73
CA ASP A 130 4.58 25.04 1.70
C ASP A 130 5.99 24.44 1.61
N MET A 131 6.51 24.33 0.40
CA MET A 131 7.87 23.84 0.17
C MET A 131 8.59 24.72 -0.85
N VAL A 132 9.89 24.52 -0.97
CA VAL A 132 10.70 25.13 -2.03
C VAL A 132 10.94 24.07 -3.09
N ASP A 133 10.71 24.43 -4.36
CA ASP A 133 11.00 23.56 -5.49
C ASP A 133 12.52 23.24 -5.51
N PRO A 134 12.92 21.96 -5.40
CA PRO A 134 14.34 21.62 -5.28
C PRO A 134 15.13 21.90 -6.57
N GLN A 135 14.47 21.98 -7.72
CA GLN A 135 15.13 22.27 -9.01
C GLN A 135 15.31 23.77 -9.23
N THR A 136 14.29 24.55 -8.90
CA THR A 136 14.22 25.97 -9.29
C THR A 136 14.44 26.94 -8.15
N GLY A 137 14.31 26.50 -6.90
CA GLY A 137 14.39 27.36 -5.71
C GLY A 137 13.16 28.25 -5.49
N GLU A 138 12.12 28.09 -6.31
CA GLU A 138 10.88 28.87 -6.20
C GLU A 138 9.99 28.32 -5.07
N PRO A 139 9.29 29.20 -4.33
CA PRO A 139 8.33 28.75 -3.33
C PRO A 139 7.10 28.12 -4.00
N ILE A 140 6.62 27.03 -3.42
CA ILE A 140 5.41 26.32 -3.82
C ILE A 140 4.43 26.34 -2.66
N ARG A 141 3.20 26.77 -2.93
CA ARG A 141 2.12 26.77 -1.95
C ARG A 141 1.62 25.36 -1.69
N ALA A 142 1.26 25.05 -0.44
CA ALA A 142 0.65 23.78 -0.05
C ALA A 142 -0.55 23.39 -0.94
N GLU A 143 -1.42 24.36 -1.24
CA GLU A 143 -2.60 24.16 -2.10
C GLU A 143 -2.26 23.74 -3.54
N ASP A 144 -1.07 24.09 -4.04
CA ASP A 144 -0.59 23.67 -5.34
C ASP A 144 0.02 22.25 -5.32
N LEU A 145 0.30 21.70 -4.15
CA LEU A 145 0.96 20.40 -3.99
C LEU A 145 0.01 19.28 -3.61
N GLN A 146 -1.19 19.57 -3.12
CA GLN A 146 -2.15 18.55 -2.74
C GLN A 146 -3.24 18.34 -3.80
N CYS A 147 -3.77 17.13 -3.86
CA CYS A 147 -4.97 16.87 -4.65
C CYS A 147 -6.20 17.50 -3.99
N THR A 148 -7.17 17.90 -4.83
CA THR A 148 -8.51 18.23 -4.34
C THR A 148 -9.26 16.93 -4.11
N VAL A 149 -9.97 16.83 -2.98
CA VAL A 149 -10.82 15.67 -2.70
C VAL A 149 -12.04 15.73 -3.63
N ASP A 150 -12.17 14.73 -4.49
CA ASP A 150 -13.32 14.56 -5.37
C ASP A 150 -14.33 13.59 -4.71
N PRO A 151 -15.51 14.06 -4.29
CA PRO A 151 -16.53 13.19 -3.69
C PRO A 151 -17.12 12.20 -4.70
N ASP A 152 -17.04 12.50 -6.00
CA ASP A 152 -17.63 11.67 -7.07
C ASP A 152 -16.65 10.61 -7.60
N MET A 153 -15.41 10.57 -7.09
CA MET A 153 -14.40 9.58 -7.51
C MET A 153 -14.82 8.16 -7.11
N VAL A 154 -14.70 7.24 -8.05
CA VAL A 154 -15.05 5.82 -7.89
C VAL A 154 -13.83 4.96 -8.23
N ILE A 155 -13.29 4.27 -7.23
CA ILE A 155 -12.13 3.39 -7.39
C ILE A 155 -12.32 2.13 -6.55
N ILE A 156 -11.87 1.00 -7.08
CA ILE A 156 -11.69 -0.28 -6.38
C ILE A 156 -10.21 -0.62 -6.51
N ALA A 157 -9.55 -0.90 -5.40
CA ALA A 157 -8.14 -1.27 -5.37
C ALA A 157 -7.86 -2.50 -6.28
N GLN A 158 -6.71 -2.50 -6.95
CA GLN A 158 -6.30 -3.61 -7.80
C GLN A 158 -5.88 -4.84 -6.99
N THR A 159 -5.32 -4.61 -5.81
CA THR A 159 -4.75 -5.66 -4.97
C THR A 159 -5.25 -5.58 -3.54
N HIS A 160 -5.11 -6.69 -2.83
CA HIS A 160 -5.38 -6.79 -1.40
C HIS A 160 -4.66 -8.02 -0.86
N ALA A 161 -4.52 -8.12 0.45
CA ALA A 161 -3.88 -9.27 1.03
C ALA A 161 -4.75 -10.52 0.98
N THR A 162 -4.09 -11.67 0.88
CA THR A 162 -4.72 -12.97 0.64
C THR A 162 -4.69 -13.89 1.86
N TRP A 163 -4.47 -13.34 3.07
CA TRP A 163 -4.57 -14.12 4.30
C TRP A 163 -6.00 -14.63 4.51
N TYR A 164 -6.14 -15.69 5.30
CA TYR A 164 -7.46 -16.25 5.57
C TYR A 164 -8.38 -15.23 6.27
N GLY A 165 -9.52 -14.93 5.64
CA GLY A 165 -10.49 -13.96 6.14
C GLY A 165 -10.12 -12.50 5.89
N ALA A 166 -9.11 -12.23 5.06
CA ALA A 166 -8.82 -10.87 4.60
C ALA A 166 -10.07 -10.21 3.97
N PRO A 167 -10.29 -8.92 4.23
CA PRO A 167 -11.31 -8.16 3.51
C PRO A 167 -10.98 -8.11 2.01
N PRO A 168 -12.02 -7.97 1.16
CA PRO A 168 -11.83 -7.66 -0.26
C PRO A 168 -11.15 -6.27 -0.43
N PRO A 169 -10.77 -5.91 -1.67
CA PRO A 169 -10.11 -4.64 -1.95
C PRO A 169 -10.80 -3.42 -1.34
N LEU A 170 -10.00 -2.45 -0.90
CA LEU A 170 -10.52 -1.13 -0.53
C LEU A 170 -11.22 -0.50 -1.73
N PHE A 171 -12.24 0.31 -1.45
CA PHE A 171 -12.96 1.04 -2.47
C PHE A 171 -13.41 2.41 -1.95
N CYS A 172 -13.65 3.32 -2.89
CA CYS A 172 -14.28 4.61 -2.65
C CYS A 172 -15.37 4.86 -3.69
N ALA A 173 -16.40 5.61 -3.31
CA ALA A 173 -17.49 6.02 -4.18
C ALA A 173 -18.31 7.14 -3.51
N PRO A 174 -19.04 7.97 -4.28
CA PRO A 174 -19.99 8.93 -3.73
C PRO A 174 -21.10 8.24 -2.94
N ARG A 175 -21.72 8.98 -2.01
CA ARG A 175 -22.82 8.47 -1.18
C ARG A 175 -24.06 8.03 -1.98
N SER A 176 -24.19 8.49 -3.23
CA SER A 176 -25.24 7.99 -4.13
C SER A 176 -25.03 6.54 -4.58
N ILE A 177 -23.79 6.02 -4.49
CA ILE A 177 -23.43 4.63 -4.79
C ILE A 177 -23.23 3.85 -3.50
N VAL A 178 -22.55 4.38 -2.49
CA VAL A 178 -22.39 3.71 -1.19
C VAL A 178 -22.86 4.66 -0.09
N PRO A 179 -24.17 4.65 0.25
CA PRO A 179 -24.73 5.60 1.23
C PRO A 179 -24.13 5.45 2.63
N GLU A 180 -23.90 4.21 3.05
CA GLU A 180 -23.36 3.83 4.34
C GLU A 180 -22.30 2.75 4.12
N ALA A 181 -21.12 2.93 4.70
CA ALA A 181 -20.03 1.97 4.59
C ALA A 181 -20.40 0.66 5.30
N PRO A 182 -20.37 -0.49 4.62
CA PRO A 182 -20.52 -1.78 5.28
C PRO A 182 -19.21 -2.21 5.96
N ARG A 183 -19.25 -3.34 6.68
CA ARG A 183 -18.06 -4.02 7.17
C ARG A 183 -17.96 -5.45 6.68
N TRP A 184 -16.74 -5.94 6.54
CA TRP A 184 -16.48 -7.34 6.24
C TRP A 184 -16.58 -8.21 7.49
N ASP A 185 -17.25 -9.35 7.36
CA ASP A 185 -17.39 -10.34 8.43
C ASP A 185 -16.95 -11.72 7.93
N TYR A 186 -15.74 -12.14 8.29
CA TYR A 186 -15.15 -13.41 7.85
C TYR A 186 -15.63 -14.64 8.64
N GLY A 187 -16.71 -14.51 9.42
CA GLY A 187 -17.24 -15.62 10.24
C GLY A 187 -18.00 -16.69 9.43
N GLY A 188 -18.52 -16.33 8.26
CA GLY A 188 -19.24 -17.24 7.35
C GLY A 188 -18.35 -17.88 6.29
N TRP A 189 -18.67 -19.09 5.84
CA TRP A 189 -17.85 -19.85 4.88
C TRP A 189 -18.38 -19.76 3.44
N CYS A 190 -17.49 -19.49 2.50
CA CYS A 190 -17.74 -19.51 1.06
C CYS A 190 -17.22 -20.82 0.44
N PRO A 191 -18.04 -21.54 -0.33
CA PRO A 191 -17.62 -22.78 -0.99
C PRO A 191 -16.45 -22.52 -1.95
N SER A 192 -15.31 -23.18 -1.75
CA SER A 192 -14.11 -23.02 -2.59
C SER A 192 -13.63 -24.36 -3.16
N GLN A 193 -12.77 -24.30 -4.17
CA GLN A 193 -12.16 -25.46 -4.81
C GLN A 193 -11.52 -26.39 -3.77
N GLY A 194 -11.91 -27.66 -3.75
CA GLY A 194 -11.35 -28.66 -2.82
C GLY A 194 -12.03 -28.76 -1.45
N THR A 195 -13.12 -28.05 -1.20
CA THR A 195 -13.98 -28.29 -0.02
C THR A 195 -15.10 -29.27 -0.35
N SER A 196 -15.05 -30.49 0.18
CA SER A 196 -16.14 -31.47 0.03
C SER A 196 -17.09 -31.44 1.23
N TRP A 197 -18.39 -31.36 0.95
CA TRP A 197 -19.37 -32.24 1.59
C TRP A 197 -20.30 -32.82 0.50
N ASN A 198 -19.66 -33.53 -0.45
CA ASN A 198 -20.26 -34.45 -1.43
C ASN A 198 -21.09 -33.88 -2.60
N GLN A 199 -20.67 -32.79 -3.26
CA GLN A 199 -21.18 -32.40 -4.59
C GLN A 199 -20.05 -31.82 -5.47
N GLY A 200 -20.24 -31.82 -6.80
CA GLY A 200 -19.20 -31.59 -7.81
C GLY A 200 -18.41 -30.28 -7.67
N ASN A 201 -17.14 -30.30 -8.13
CA ASN A 201 -16.18 -29.18 -8.07
C ASN A 201 -16.55 -27.98 -8.96
N VAL A 202 -17.72 -28.01 -9.58
CA VAL A 202 -18.22 -27.01 -10.54
C VAL A 202 -19.62 -26.57 -10.12
N PHE A 203 -19.97 -25.34 -10.45
CA PHE A 203 -21.35 -24.90 -10.48
C PHE A 203 -22.06 -25.54 -11.67
N GLU A 204 -23.31 -25.91 -11.47
CA GLU A 204 -24.22 -26.33 -12.52
C GLU A 204 -25.08 -25.13 -12.94
N PRO A 205 -25.89 -25.22 -14.02
CA PRO A 205 -26.71 -24.10 -14.48
C PRO A 205 -27.45 -23.42 -13.31
N PRO A 206 -27.42 -22.07 -13.22
CA PRO A 206 -27.37 -21.16 -14.36
C PRO A 206 -25.98 -20.68 -14.82
N PHE A 207 -24.88 -21.00 -14.15
CA PHE A 207 -23.56 -20.37 -14.42
C PHE A 207 -22.68 -21.09 -15.46
N ASP A 208 -23.28 -21.93 -16.31
CA ASP A 208 -22.58 -22.98 -17.05
C ASP A 208 -21.67 -23.83 -16.12
N THR A 209 -20.93 -24.82 -16.64
CA THR A 209 -20.05 -25.64 -15.79
C THR A 209 -18.78 -24.86 -15.40
N THR A 210 -18.88 -24.00 -14.39
CA THR A 210 -17.79 -23.11 -13.93
C THR A 210 -17.20 -23.59 -12.60
N PRO A 211 -15.88 -23.71 -12.43
CA PRO A 211 -15.25 -24.07 -11.15
C PRO A 211 -15.64 -23.12 -10.01
N ARG A 212 -15.84 -23.65 -8.79
CA ARG A 212 -16.41 -22.85 -7.70
C ARG A 212 -15.61 -21.61 -7.28
N GLY A 213 -14.29 -21.60 -7.47
CA GLY A 213 -13.43 -20.48 -7.11
C GLY A 213 -13.29 -19.39 -8.18
N GLU A 214 -13.69 -19.66 -9.42
CA GLU A 214 -13.44 -18.77 -10.57
C GLU A 214 -14.53 -17.68 -10.72
N LEU A 215 -15.58 -17.73 -9.91
CA LEU A 215 -16.72 -16.81 -9.96
C LEU A 215 -16.48 -15.60 -9.05
N HIS A 216 -16.01 -14.47 -9.57
CA HIS A 216 -15.73 -13.29 -8.76
C HIS A 216 -15.66 -11.98 -9.55
N TYR A 217 -15.84 -10.87 -8.84
CA TYR A 217 -15.44 -9.54 -9.29
C TYR A 217 -13.94 -9.33 -9.06
N GLY A 218 -13.31 -8.51 -9.91
CA GLY A 218 -11.94 -8.06 -9.74
C GLY A 218 -10.90 -8.80 -10.61
N PRO A 219 -9.60 -8.41 -10.49
CA PRO A 219 -9.11 -7.29 -9.68
C PRO A 219 -9.65 -5.92 -10.15
N GLY A 220 -9.73 -4.95 -9.24
CA GLY A 220 -10.33 -3.64 -9.50
C GLY A 220 -11.79 -3.72 -9.96
N ALA A 221 -12.15 -2.95 -10.98
CA ALA A 221 -13.50 -2.92 -11.57
C ALA A 221 -13.75 -4.02 -12.63
N SER A 222 -12.88 -5.03 -12.73
CA SER A 222 -13.01 -6.10 -13.72
C SER A 222 -14.25 -6.97 -13.47
N THR A 223 -14.99 -7.26 -14.54
CA THR A 223 -16.11 -8.21 -14.57
C THR A 223 -15.79 -9.47 -15.38
N ALA A 224 -14.52 -9.66 -15.77
CA ALA A 224 -14.12 -10.74 -16.69
C ALA A 224 -14.42 -12.15 -16.15
N ASN A 225 -14.45 -12.31 -14.83
CA ASN A 225 -14.71 -13.56 -14.12
C ASN A 225 -16.15 -13.65 -13.57
N VAL A 226 -17.02 -12.72 -13.98
CA VAL A 226 -18.43 -12.68 -13.56
C VAL A 226 -19.31 -13.21 -14.70
N PRO A 227 -20.13 -14.25 -14.46
CA PRO A 227 -21.02 -14.79 -15.49
C PRO A 227 -22.08 -13.80 -15.92
N PRO A 228 -22.56 -13.89 -17.17
CA PRO A 228 -23.62 -13.05 -17.68
C PRO A 228 -24.88 -13.04 -16.80
N GLU A 229 -25.24 -14.16 -16.17
CA GLU A 229 -26.44 -14.28 -15.34
C GLU A 229 -26.37 -13.44 -14.06
N VAL A 230 -25.16 -13.19 -13.54
CA VAL A 230 -24.93 -12.26 -12.44
C VAL A 230 -24.90 -10.84 -12.98
N LEU A 231 -24.19 -10.59 -14.09
CA LEU A 231 -24.07 -9.25 -14.69
C LEU A 231 -25.41 -8.66 -15.13
N ASP A 232 -26.36 -9.52 -15.56
CA ASP A 232 -27.72 -9.12 -15.89
C ASP A 232 -28.50 -8.55 -14.69
N LYS A 233 -28.07 -8.87 -13.45
CA LYS A 233 -28.67 -8.38 -12.20
C LYS A 233 -27.81 -7.32 -11.51
N HIS A 234 -26.49 -7.51 -11.55
CA HIS A 234 -25.48 -6.70 -10.87
C HIS A 234 -24.40 -6.35 -11.89
N ALA A 235 -24.56 -5.22 -12.57
CA ALA A 235 -23.73 -4.87 -13.71
C ALA A 235 -22.25 -4.59 -13.36
N ASP A 236 -21.98 -4.24 -12.10
CA ASP A 236 -20.66 -3.91 -11.59
C ASP A 236 -20.48 -4.36 -10.13
N TYR A 237 -19.25 -4.21 -9.64
CA TYR A 237 -18.87 -4.59 -8.27
C TYR A 237 -19.71 -3.91 -7.21
N PHE A 238 -20.03 -2.61 -7.35
CA PHE A 238 -20.80 -1.89 -6.34
C PHE A 238 -22.25 -2.37 -6.30
N ALA A 239 -22.87 -2.62 -7.46
CA ALA A 239 -24.21 -3.19 -7.54
C ALA A 239 -24.29 -4.57 -6.87
N TYR A 240 -23.24 -5.38 -6.99
CA TYR A 240 -23.13 -6.65 -6.28
C TYR A 240 -22.89 -6.46 -4.78
N MET A 241 -21.90 -5.64 -4.39
CA MET A 241 -21.55 -5.39 -2.99
C MET A 241 -22.77 -4.93 -2.21
N GLN A 242 -23.51 -3.94 -2.72
CA GLN A 242 -24.74 -3.45 -2.12
C GLN A 242 -25.79 -4.56 -1.94
N ALA A 243 -25.99 -5.39 -2.98
CA ALA A 243 -26.92 -6.50 -2.94
C ALA A 243 -26.49 -7.60 -1.96
N SER A 244 -25.20 -7.71 -1.66
CA SER A 244 -24.64 -8.74 -0.79
C SER A 244 -24.66 -8.43 0.70
N VAL A 245 -24.88 -7.15 1.07
CA VAL A 245 -24.94 -6.72 2.46
C VAL A 245 -26.03 -7.49 3.22
N ASP A 246 -25.66 -8.06 4.35
CA ASP A 246 -26.53 -8.84 5.25
C ASP A 246 -27.12 -10.13 4.66
N LYS A 247 -26.62 -10.59 3.51
CA LYS A 247 -27.05 -11.86 2.90
C LYS A 247 -26.41 -13.09 3.52
N GLY A 248 -25.30 -12.91 4.25
CA GLY A 248 -24.54 -14.00 4.85
C GLY A 248 -23.68 -14.73 3.84
N THR A 249 -23.51 -16.04 4.02
CA THR A 249 -22.67 -16.90 3.16
C THR A 249 -23.37 -18.22 2.85
N GLY A 250 -22.87 -18.93 1.83
CA GLY A 250 -23.30 -20.29 1.49
C GLY A 250 -23.91 -20.42 0.09
N ASP A 251 -24.19 -21.68 -0.31
CA ASP A 251 -24.60 -22.02 -1.67
C ASP A 251 -25.85 -21.25 -2.15
N ALA A 252 -26.83 -21.01 -1.28
CA ALA A 252 -28.09 -20.39 -1.68
C ALA A 252 -27.94 -18.91 -2.11
N CYS A 253 -27.20 -18.10 -1.35
CA CYS A 253 -26.96 -16.69 -1.73
C CYS A 253 -25.98 -16.58 -2.90
N LEU A 254 -25.03 -17.51 -2.99
CA LEU A 254 -24.07 -17.57 -4.09
C LEU A 254 -24.79 -17.88 -5.41
N LEU A 255 -25.72 -18.84 -5.42
CA LEU A 255 -26.58 -19.13 -6.56
C LEU A 255 -27.49 -17.95 -6.96
N ALA A 256 -27.80 -17.06 -6.01
CA ALA A 256 -28.56 -15.85 -6.30
C ALA A 256 -27.69 -14.73 -6.89
N GLY A 257 -26.36 -14.81 -6.76
CA GLY A 257 -25.41 -13.75 -7.11
C GLY A 257 -25.27 -12.68 -6.03
N GLU A 258 -25.50 -13.03 -4.76
CA GLU A 258 -25.62 -12.08 -3.65
C GLU A 258 -24.59 -12.32 -2.51
N CYS A 259 -23.59 -13.18 -2.67
CA CYS A 259 -22.51 -13.38 -1.69
C CYS A 259 -21.35 -14.14 -2.33
N CYS A 260 -20.19 -14.19 -1.65
CA CYS A 260 -19.07 -15.07 -1.99
C CYS A 260 -18.45 -14.89 -3.40
N MET A 261 -18.52 -13.68 -3.94
CA MET A 261 -17.99 -13.32 -5.26
C MET A 261 -17.09 -12.07 -5.24
N ASP A 262 -16.63 -11.64 -4.07
CA ASP A 262 -15.90 -10.38 -3.95
C ASP A 262 -14.49 -10.45 -4.56
N VAL A 263 -13.85 -11.63 -4.49
CA VAL A 263 -12.46 -11.86 -4.91
C VAL A 263 -12.26 -13.30 -5.37
N ASP A 264 -11.20 -13.54 -6.13
CA ASP A 264 -10.80 -14.89 -6.52
C ASP A 264 -10.60 -15.80 -5.31
N ASN A 265 -11.07 -17.05 -5.42
CA ASN A 265 -10.92 -18.07 -4.38
C ASN A 265 -11.40 -17.64 -2.98
N GLN A 266 -12.40 -16.75 -2.88
CA GLN A 266 -12.97 -16.32 -1.61
C GLN A 266 -13.41 -17.53 -0.77
N ARG A 267 -12.82 -17.68 0.42
CA ARG A 267 -13.06 -18.83 1.31
C ARG A 267 -14.09 -18.55 2.39
N ALA A 268 -14.21 -17.29 2.77
CA ALA A 268 -15.07 -16.84 3.86
C ALA A 268 -15.37 -15.37 3.65
N GLY A 269 -16.38 -14.88 4.36
CA GLY A 269 -16.69 -13.46 4.37
C GLY A 269 -18.02 -13.10 3.75
N ASN A 270 -18.66 -12.11 4.36
CA ASN A 270 -19.79 -11.40 3.80
C ASN A 270 -19.81 -9.96 4.29
N TRP A 271 -20.45 -9.09 3.54
CA TRP A 271 -20.71 -7.72 3.98
C TRP A 271 -21.84 -7.67 5.01
N LYS A 272 -21.68 -6.81 6.02
CA LYS A 272 -22.70 -6.53 7.04
C LYS A 272 -22.91 -5.03 7.19
N SER A 273 -24.15 -4.64 7.43
CA SER A 273 -24.49 -3.25 7.73
C SER A 273 -24.21 -2.90 9.20
N CYS A 274 -24.10 -1.60 9.46
CA CYS A 274 -24.15 -1.00 10.79
C CYS A 274 -25.20 0.11 10.76
N GLU A 275 -25.91 0.36 11.86
CA GLU A 275 -26.87 1.46 11.94
C GLU A 275 -26.14 2.81 11.73
N GLY A 276 -26.42 3.49 10.61
CA GLY A 276 -25.77 4.76 10.24
C GLY A 276 -24.38 4.61 9.59
N GLY A 277 -24.02 3.40 9.17
CA GLY A 277 -22.75 3.04 8.57
C GLY A 277 -21.66 2.65 9.57
N CYS A 278 -20.77 1.76 9.15
CA CYS A 278 -19.72 1.20 10.01
C CYS A 278 -18.55 2.19 10.10
N GLU A 279 -18.34 2.78 11.27
CA GLU A 279 -17.30 3.80 11.46
C GLU A 279 -15.87 3.25 11.37
N ASN A 280 -14.96 4.01 10.74
CA ASN A 280 -13.52 3.76 10.87
C ASN A 280 -12.98 4.29 12.20
N ALA A 281 -11.75 3.87 12.54
CA ALA A 281 -11.04 4.43 13.69
C ALA A 281 -10.71 5.91 13.45
N ALA A 282 -10.81 6.72 14.51
CA ALA A 282 -10.59 8.16 14.44
C ALA A 282 -9.71 8.62 15.60
N ASN A 283 -8.81 9.57 15.32
CA ASN A 283 -8.03 10.24 16.35
C ASN A 283 -7.80 11.71 15.97
N PRO A 284 -8.71 12.62 16.34
CA PRO A 284 -8.59 14.04 16.03
C PRO A 284 -7.36 14.75 16.64
N GLU A 285 -6.65 14.10 17.57
CA GLU A 285 -5.42 14.65 18.17
C GLU A 285 -4.18 14.43 17.29
N LEU A 286 -4.23 13.49 16.32
CA LEU A 286 -3.14 13.31 15.36
C LEU A 286 -3.11 14.45 14.36
N VAL A 287 -1.90 14.86 13.95
CA VAL A 287 -1.70 15.89 12.90
C VAL A 287 -2.41 15.52 11.60
N VAL A 288 -2.45 14.23 11.29
CA VAL A 288 -3.10 13.65 10.11
C VAL A 288 -4.39 12.91 10.45
N GLY A 289 -4.96 13.19 11.63
CA GLY A 289 -6.18 12.57 12.12
C GLY A 289 -7.44 13.32 11.69
N GLY A 290 -8.58 12.69 11.96
CA GLY A 290 -9.89 13.28 11.69
C GLY A 290 -10.97 12.66 12.56
N GLU A 291 -12.20 13.11 12.36
CA GLU A 291 -13.41 12.53 12.94
C GLU A 291 -13.76 11.20 12.26
N PRO A 292 -14.48 10.28 12.93
CA PRO A 292 -14.87 9.01 12.35
C PRO A 292 -15.78 9.22 11.13
N ARG A 293 -15.54 8.39 10.10
CA ARG A 293 -16.30 8.33 8.86
C ARG A 293 -17.09 7.05 8.81
N THR A 294 -18.34 7.15 8.35
CA THR A 294 -19.26 6.02 8.15
C THR A 294 -19.62 5.81 6.68
N ASP A 295 -18.85 6.42 5.79
CA ASP A 295 -19.02 6.41 4.34
C ASP A 295 -17.65 6.26 3.66
N VAL A 296 -17.63 6.15 2.32
CA VAL A 296 -16.39 6.02 1.52
C VAL A 296 -16.24 7.15 0.47
N GLU A 297 -16.96 8.26 0.66
CA GLU A 297 -16.98 9.39 -0.27
C GLU A 297 -15.69 10.22 -0.14
N GLY A 298 -15.03 10.46 -1.28
CA GLY A 298 -13.74 11.15 -1.32
C GLY A 298 -12.58 10.36 -0.68
N CYS A 299 -12.75 9.06 -0.43
CA CYS A 299 -11.81 8.24 0.34
C CYS A 299 -10.77 7.47 -0.49
N CYS A 300 -10.49 7.91 -1.71
CA CYS A 300 -9.66 7.15 -2.67
C CYS A 300 -8.14 7.22 -2.42
N TRP A 301 -7.70 7.62 -1.23
CA TRP A 301 -6.33 8.08 -0.95
C TRP A 301 -5.53 7.12 -0.05
N TRP A 302 -5.91 5.84 -0.01
CA TRP A 302 -5.15 4.79 0.67
C TRP A 302 -3.76 4.57 0.05
N GLY A 303 -2.91 3.86 0.79
CA GLY A 303 -1.53 3.58 0.40
C GLY A 303 -1.42 2.81 -0.91
N ARG A 304 -0.54 3.27 -1.81
CA ARG A 304 -0.25 2.61 -3.09
C ARG A 304 1.23 2.50 -3.40
N GLY A 305 1.60 1.43 -4.11
CA GLY A 305 2.97 1.20 -4.59
C GLY A 305 3.95 0.80 -3.49
N ALA A 306 5.23 0.76 -3.84
CA ALA A 306 6.27 0.08 -3.06
C ALA A 306 6.45 0.60 -1.63
N ILE A 307 6.10 1.86 -1.35
CA ILE A 307 6.23 2.48 -0.02
C ILE A 307 4.89 2.93 0.57
N GLN A 308 3.76 2.50 0.00
CA GLN A 308 2.43 2.91 0.42
C GLN A 308 2.26 4.44 0.41
N THR A 309 2.39 5.04 -0.78
CA THR A 309 2.08 6.47 -0.98
C THR A 309 0.63 6.73 -0.59
N THR A 310 0.41 7.48 0.48
CA THR A 310 -0.92 7.69 1.09
C THR A 310 -1.25 9.17 1.20
N GLY A 311 -2.52 9.50 0.98
CA GLY A 311 -3.11 10.81 1.28
C GLY A 311 -2.92 11.88 0.20
N VAL A 312 -3.82 12.86 0.20
CA VAL A 312 -3.95 13.86 -0.87
C VAL A 312 -2.68 14.66 -1.15
N CYS A 313 -1.85 14.93 -0.13
CA CYS A 313 -0.58 15.62 -0.33
C CYS A 313 0.42 14.78 -1.14
N ASN A 314 0.57 13.49 -0.83
CA ASN A 314 1.58 12.67 -1.49
C ASN A 314 1.21 12.38 -2.96
N PHE A 315 -0.06 12.07 -3.24
CA PHE A 315 -0.54 11.95 -4.61
C PHE A 315 -0.45 13.28 -5.37
N GLY A 316 -0.70 14.40 -4.70
CA GLY A 316 -0.58 15.72 -5.31
C GLY A 316 0.87 16.07 -5.66
N LYS A 317 1.82 15.75 -4.79
CA LYS A 317 3.26 15.88 -5.07
C LYS A 317 3.67 15.03 -6.27
N LEU A 318 3.22 13.77 -6.34
CA LEU A 318 3.43 12.93 -7.53
C LEU A 318 2.90 13.61 -8.80
N ASN A 319 1.68 14.13 -8.78
CA ASN A 319 1.12 14.80 -9.94
C ASN A 319 1.89 16.08 -10.32
N TYR A 320 2.29 16.86 -9.31
CA TYR A 320 2.98 18.13 -9.48
C TYR A 320 4.38 17.98 -10.08
N PHE A 321 5.10 16.90 -9.76
CA PHE A 321 6.49 16.68 -10.18
C PHE A 321 6.68 15.61 -11.26
N LEU A 322 5.79 14.62 -11.35
CA LEU A 322 5.94 13.48 -12.26
C LEU A 322 4.78 13.33 -13.24
N GLY A 323 3.60 13.83 -12.89
CA GLY A 323 2.36 13.54 -13.60
C GLY A 323 1.91 14.63 -14.57
N LYS A 324 0.62 14.58 -14.87
CA LYS A 324 -0.09 15.53 -15.73
C LYS A 324 0.08 16.98 -15.26
N LYS A 325 0.04 17.25 -13.95
CA LYS A 325 0.22 18.61 -13.43
C LYS A 325 1.62 19.17 -13.70
N ALA A 326 2.67 18.34 -13.68
CA ALA A 326 4.01 18.75 -14.10
C ALA A 326 4.04 19.18 -15.58
N LYS A 327 3.47 18.35 -16.47
CA LYS A 327 3.33 18.64 -17.91
C LYS A 327 2.55 19.93 -18.16
N ASP A 328 1.39 20.09 -17.51
CA ASP A 328 0.51 21.25 -17.71
C ASP A 328 1.17 22.56 -17.24
N ARG A 329 2.12 22.47 -16.31
CA ARG A 329 2.99 23.59 -15.86
C ARG A 329 4.20 23.82 -16.76
N GLY A 330 4.33 23.08 -17.87
CA GLY A 330 5.45 23.17 -18.80
C GLY A 330 6.76 22.60 -18.26
N ARG A 331 6.69 21.69 -17.27
CA ARG A 331 7.85 20.96 -16.73
C ARG A 331 7.97 19.60 -17.41
N GLU A 332 9.19 19.08 -17.43
CA GLU A 332 9.45 17.69 -17.82
C GLU A 332 8.80 16.75 -16.79
N ALA A 333 8.16 15.69 -17.27
CA ALA A 333 7.37 14.78 -16.46
C ALA A 333 7.62 13.36 -16.94
N LEU A 334 7.91 12.44 -16.02
CA LEU A 334 8.14 11.03 -16.35
C LEU A 334 6.84 10.32 -16.78
N PHE A 335 5.69 10.76 -16.26
CA PHE A 335 4.36 10.21 -16.55
C PHE A 335 3.39 11.32 -16.98
N PRO A 336 3.65 11.99 -18.11
CA PRO A 336 2.96 13.23 -18.50
C PRO A 336 1.46 13.06 -18.75
N GLU A 337 0.99 11.84 -19.00
CA GLU A 337 -0.42 11.54 -19.25
C GLU A 337 -1.16 11.05 -18.00
N VAL A 338 -0.46 10.77 -16.89
CA VAL A 338 -1.06 10.23 -15.67
C VAL A 338 -1.45 11.37 -14.74
N ASP A 339 -2.74 11.52 -14.47
CA ASP A 339 -3.24 12.43 -13.45
C ASP A 339 -3.42 11.68 -12.13
N PHE A 340 -2.39 11.66 -11.29
CA PHE A 340 -2.42 10.96 -10.00
C PHE A 340 -3.49 11.49 -9.03
N CYS A 341 -4.03 12.69 -9.28
CA CYS A 341 -5.14 13.22 -8.48
C CYS A 341 -6.50 12.77 -8.99
N ALA A 342 -6.65 12.47 -10.28
CA ALA A 342 -7.90 11.95 -10.83
C ALA A 342 -7.93 10.41 -10.87
N ASP A 343 -6.76 9.78 -10.94
CA ASP A 343 -6.58 8.33 -11.00
C ASP A 343 -5.35 7.91 -10.16
N PRO A 344 -5.45 7.94 -8.82
CA PRO A 344 -4.41 7.43 -7.94
C PRO A 344 -4.14 5.93 -8.17
N GLU A 345 -5.12 5.18 -8.69
CA GLU A 345 -5.02 3.74 -8.97
C GLU A 345 -4.02 3.41 -10.08
N ALA A 346 -3.67 4.39 -10.94
CA ALA A 346 -2.64 4.24 -11.97
C ALA A 346 -1.34 3.62 -11.43
N ILE A 347 -0.96 3.91 -10.18
CA ILE A 347 0.23 3.35 -9.53
C ILE A 347 0.20 1.83 -9.49
N CYS A 348 -0.98 1.24 -9.28
CA CYS A 348 -1.15 -0.19 -9.05
C CYS A 348 -1.67 -0.97 -10.26
N ARG A 349 -1.86 -0.33 -11.42
CA ARG A 349 -2.28 -0.99 -12.67
C ARG A 349 -1.08 -1.58 -13.44
N ASP A 350 -1.32 -2.71 -14.11
CA ASP A 350 -0.29 -3.46 -14.85
C ASP A 350 0.14 -2.81 -16.16
N ASP A 351 -0.52 -1.74 -16.59
CA ASP A 351 -0.11 -0.99 -17.77
C ASP A 351 1.15 -0.15 -17.53
N ASN A 352 1.53 0.10 -16.27
CA ASN A 352 2.74 0.82 -15.87
C ASN A 352 3.40 0.18 -14.63
N PRO A 353 3.92 -1.05 -14.73
CA PRO A 353 4.36 -1.80 -13.56
C PRO A 353 5.53 -1.15 -12.82
N GLU A 354 6.36 -0.36 -13.50
CA GLU A 354 7.44 0.40 -12.87
C GLU A 354 6.94 1.52 -11.96
N LEU A 355 5.69 1.99 -12.15
CA LEU A 355 5.15 3.14 -11.44
C LEU A 355 5.01 2.86 -9.95
N ARG A 356 4.74 1.59 -9.59
CA ARG A 356 4.78 1.08 -8.21
C ARG A 356 6.08 1.43 -7.50
N TRP A 357 7.20 1.29 -8.20
CA TRP A 357 8.53 1.58 -7.69
C TRP A 357 8.89 3.05 -7.79
N VAL A 358 8.54 3.72 -8.90
CA VAL A 358 8.83 5.15 -9.08
C VAL A 358 8.12 6.00 -8.03
N ALA A 359 6.89 5.67 -7.63
CA ALA A 359 6.20 6.37 -6.54
C ALA A 359 6.97 6.27 -5.22
N GLY A 360 7.53 5.09 -4.91
CA GLY A 360 8.38 4.88 -3.74
C GLY A 360 9.70 5.64 -3.81
N PHE A 361 10.40 5.58 -4.94
CA PHE A 361 11.63 6.33 -5.13
C PHE A 361 11.38 7.83 -5.10
N PHE A 362 10.27 8.32 -5.64
CA PHE A 362 9.91 9.73 -5.56
C PHE A 362 9.85 10.22 -4.11
N TYR A 363 9.14 9.50 -3.24
CA TYR A 363 9.12 9.81 -1.81
C TYR A 363 10.54 9.77 -1.22
N TRP A 364 11.34 8.77 -1.59
CA TRP A 364 12.73 8.67 -1.14
C TRP A 364 13.57 9.88 -1.54
N LEU A 365 13.44 10.37 -2.78
CA LEU A 365 14.16 11.54 -3.27
C LEU A 365 13.63 12.84 -2.67
N ASN A 366 12.33 12.93 -2.40
CA ASN A 366 11.69 14.17 -1.94
C ASN A 366 11.79 14.37 -0.43
N ASP A 367 11.73 13.30 0.37
CA ASP A 367 11.55 13.39 1.82
C ASP A 367 12.65 12.65 2.62
N VAL A 368 13.29 11.60 2.08
CA VAL A 368 14.32 10.82 2.81
C VAL A 368 15.75 11.26 2.52
N GLN A 369 16.18 11.22 1.26
CA GLN A 369 17.54 11.63 0.88
C GLN A 369 17.88 13.07 1.26
N PRO A 370 17.02 14.07 1.04
CA PRO A 370 17.31 15.47 1.37
C PRO A 370 17.05 15.80 2.84
N TYR A 371 16.68 14.81 3.66
CA TYR A 371 16.30 15.03 5.05
C TYR A 371 17.42 15.73 5.83
N ASP A 372 17.11 16.92 6.36
CA ASP A 372 17.96 17.73 7.25
C ASP A 372 17.06 18.41 8.28
N VAL A 373 16.86 17.75 9.41
CA VAL A 373 15.96 18.24 10.47
C VAL A 373 16.65 18.05 11.82
N ARG A 374 16.62 19.09 12.65
CA ARG A 374 17.19 19.08 14.02
C ARG A 374 18.67 18.63 14.08
N GLY A 375 19.42 18.91 13.02
CA GLY A 375 20.84 18.57 12.91
C GLY A 375 21.12 17.13 12.48
N ALA A 376 20.08 16.34 12.19
CA ALA A 376 20.21 14.98 11.66
C ALA A 376 20.04 15.00 10.14
N ARG A 377 21.03 14.44 9.43
CA ARG A 377 21.05 14.35 7.96
C ARG A 377 21.15 12.90 7.53
N TYR A 378 20.28 12.50 6.61
CA TYR A 378 20.22 11.11 6.15
C TYR A 378 21.53 10.68 5.47
N LEU A 379 22.02 11.48 4.51
CA LEU A 379 23.25 11.15 3.78
C LEU A 379 24.50 11.11 4.67
N GLU A 380 24.57 11.95 5.71
CA GLU A 380 25.69 11.87 6.68
C GLU A 380 25.63 10.60 7.52
N THR A 381 24.42 10.18 7.90
CA THR A 381 24.20 8.93 8.64
C THR A 381 24.54 7.71 7.76
N LEU A 382 24.18 7.77 6.48
CA LEU A 382 24.54 6.77 5.49
C LEU A 382 26.05 6.65 5.33
N HIS A 383 26.77 7.77 5.14
CA HIS A 383 28.23 7.76 5.04
C HIS A 383 28.87 7.23 6.31
N ALA A 384 28.42 7.70 7.48
CA ALA A 384 28.95 7.25 8.76
C ALA A 384 28.75 5.75 9.00
N TRP A 385 27.62 5.18 8.57
CA TRP A 385 27.34 3.76 8.70
C TRP A 385 28.29 2.91 7.81
N VAL A 386 28.48 3.31 6.56
CA VAL A 386 29.39 2.62 5.63
C VAL A 386 30.85 2.79 6.07
N ASP A 387 31.28 4.00 6.42
CA ASP A 387 32.63 4.31 6.90
C ASP A 387 32.94 3.62 8.23
N GLY A 388 31.90 3.38 9.04
CA GLY A 388 31.93 2.58 10.27
C GLY A 388 32.03 1.07 10.03
N GLY A 389 32.20 0.64 8.78
CA GLY A 389 32.38 -0.76 8.38
C GLY A 389 31.08 -1.50 8.09
N ALA A 390 29.97 -0.79 7.83
CA ALA A 390 28.70 -1.38 7.39
C ALA A 390 28.21 -2.53 8.32
N ARG A 391 28.30 -2.30 9.63
CA ARG A 391 28.04 -3.34 10.64
C ARG A 391 26.53 -3.58 10.73
N GLU A 392 26.10 -4.82 10.54
CA GLU A 392 24.70 -5.23 10.65
C GLU A 392 24.08 -5.02 12.04
N SER A 393 24.91 -4.89 13.08
CA SER A 393 24.48 -4.55 14.44
C SER A 393 24.29 -3.05 14.68
N ASP A 394 24.69 -2.22 13.71
CA ASP A 394 24.51 -0.77 13.73
C ASP A 394 23.23 -0.41 12.98
N TYR A 395 22.19 -0.06 13.73
CA TYR A 395 20.86 0.21 13.18
C TYR A 395 20.65 1.68 12.78
N SER A 396 21.68 2.53 12.93
CA SER A 396 21.54 3.98 12.72
C SER A 396 20.92 4.34 11.38
N LEU A 397 21.38 3.72 10.28
CA LEU A 397 20.87 3.99 8.94
C LEU A 397 19.43 3.51 8.73
N VAL A 398 19.13 2.27 9.12
CA VAL A 398 17.81 1.67 8.90
C VAL A 398 16.74 2.27 9.82
N ASP A 399 17.08 2.56 11.08
CA ASP A 399 16.15 3.18 12.02
C ASP A 399 15.83 4.62 11.59
N PHE A 400 16.84 5.38 11.11
CA PHE A 400 16.62 6.70 10.51
C PHE A 400 15.64 6.61 9.34
N ALA A 401 15.92 5.74 8.36
CA ALA A 401 15.04 5.54 7.20
C ALA A 401 13.62 5.15 7.62
N SER A 402 13.49 4.22 8.58
CA SER A 402 12.20 3.73 9.05
C SER A 402 11.40 4.82 9.76
N GLY A 403 12.06 5.66 10.55
CA GLY A 403 11.44 6.82 11.20
C GLY A 403 10.91 7.84 10.19
N VAL A 404 11.70 8.19 9.17
CA VAL A 404 11.24 9.10 8.12
C VAL A 404 10.08 8.50 7.33
N VAL A 405 10.21 7.25 6.86
CA VAL A 405 9.19 6.60 6.03
C VAL A 405 7.87 6.39 6.77
N ASN A 406 7.91 5.85 8.00
CA ASN A 406 6.68 5.49 8.71
C ASN A 406 6.06 6.65 9.50
N ARG A 407 6.86 7.66 9.88
CA ARG A 407 6.46 8.72 10.82
C ARG A 407 6.84 10.14 10.39
N GLY A 408 7.50 10.32 9.25
CA GLY A 408 8.04 11.61 8.82
C GLY A 408 9.14 12.14 9.75
N CYS A 409 9.77 11.28 10.55
CA CYS A 409 10.64 11.70 11.66
C CYS A 409 11.76 10.70 11.96
N HIS A 410 13.01 11.11 11.72
CA HIS A 410 14.22 10.26 11.89
C HIS A 410 14.43 9.63 13.28
N ASP A 411 13.91 10.23 14.35
CA ASP A 411 14.07 9.80 15.74
C ASP A 411 12.72 9.53 16.42
N ALA A 412 11.72 9.13 15.63
CA ALA A 412 10.47 8.59 16.16
C ALA A 412 10.77 7.31 16.99
N PRO A 413 10.13 7.13 18.16
CA PRO A 413 10.33 5.96 19.00
C PRO A 413 9.85 4.70 18.28
N HIS A 414 10.34 3.52 18.67
CA HIS A 414 9.84 2.25 18.13
C HIS A 414 8.67 1.73 18.95
N GLU A 415 7.80 0.93 18.33
CA GLU A 415 6.65 0.36 19.02
C GLU A 415 7.08 -0.38 20.29
N GLY A 416 6.46 -0.02 21.43
CA GLY A 416 6.77 -0.62 22.72
C GLY A 416 8.12 -0.22 23.33
N SER A 417 8.85 0.74 22.74
CA SER A 417 10.09 1.26 23.32
C SER A 417 9.86 2.18 24.52
N GLY A 418 8.69 2.82 24.60
CA GLY A 418 8.39 3.85 25.60
C GLY A 418 9.29 5.09 25.48
N GLY A 419 9.93 5.28 24.31
CA GLY A 419 10.79 6.41 24.03
C GLY A 419 10.00 7.73 23.96
N VAL A 420 10.73 8.84 24.08
CA VAL A 420 10.14 10.16 23.81
C VAL A 420 9.81 10.23 22.33
N ASP A 421 8.62 10.73 21.99
CA ASP A 421 8.23 11.07 20.63
C ASP A 421 8.41 12.58 20.41
N PRO A 422 9.57 13.02 19.86
CA PRO A 422 9.82 14.44 19.64
C PRO A 422 9.00 15.03 18.49
N CYS A 423 8.40 14.18 17.65
CA CYS A 423 7.64 14.60 16.47
C CYS A 423 6.12 14.55 16.69
N GLY A 424 5.64 13.80 17.68
CA GLY A 424 4.21 13.65 17.98
C GLY A 424 3.46 12.82 16.93
N ASN A 425 4.19 12.09 16.09
CA ASN A 425 3.62 11.30 14.99
C ASN A 425 3.50 9.80 15.36
N GLY A 426 3.87 9.42 16.58
CA GLY A 426 3.80 8.09 17.18
C GLY A 426 4.97 7.16 16.87
N GLU A 427 4.82 5.89 17.26
CA GLU A 427 5.91 4.89 17.28
C GLU A 427 6.11 4.12 15.96
N VAL A 428 7.32 4.07 15.40
CA VAL A 428 7.66 3.27 14.20
C VAL A 428 7.21 1.82 14.36
N HIS A 429 6.35 1.38 13.43
CA HIS A 429 5.85 0.02 13.41
C HIS A 429 6.91 -0.97 12.91
N ALA A 430 7.02 -2.10 13.61
CA ALA A 430 7.85 -3.26 13.25
C ALA A 430 9.33 -2.94 12.94
N ALA A 431 9.94 -2.05 13.71
CA ALA A 431 11.36 -1.66 13.55
C ALA A 431 12.30 -2.88 13.47
N ASP A 432 12.09 -3.89 14.31
CA ASP A 432 12.90 -5.13 14.28
C ASP A 432 12.77 -5.90 12.96
N ARG A 433 11.60 -5.90 12.32
CA ARG A 433 11.42 -6.52 11.01
C ARG A 433 12.15 -5.74 9.93
N ARG A 434 12.09 -4.41 9.96
CA ARG A 434 12.79 -3.53 9.02
C ARG A 434 14.30 -3.68 9.12
N ARG A 435 14.85 -3.81 10.34
CA ARG A 435 16.28 -4.11 10.58
C ARG A 435 16.71 -5.45 9.96
N LEU A 436 15.91 -6.50 10.15
CA LEU A 436 16.18 -7.80 9.53
C LEU A 436 16.12 -7.73 7.99
N ASN A 437 15.14 -7.01 7.44
CA ASN A 437 15.02 -6.79 6.00
C ASN A 437 16.21 -6.00 5.44
N PHE A 438 16.71 -5.00 6.17
CA PHE A 438 17.89 -4.24 5.79
C PHE A 438 19.13 -5.12 5.71
N ASN A 439 19.40 -5.90 6.75
CA ASN A 439 20.52 -6.84 6.75
C ASN A 439 20.39 -7.87 5.62
N TYR A 440 19.18 -8.36 5.36
CA TYR A 440 18.91 -9.27 4.24
C TYR A 440 19.25 -8.62 2.88
N ALA A 441 18.72 -7.44 2.61
CA ALA A 441 18.97 -6.71 1.37
C ALA A 441 20.46 -6.38 1.21
N TRP A 442 21.10 -5.88 2.27
CA TRP A 442 22.52 -5.56 2.29
C TRP A 442 23.39 -6.76 1.93
N ARG A 443 23.24 -7.89 2.63
CA ARG A 443 23.98 -9.14 2.36
C ARG A 443 23.86 -9.57 0.89
N HIS A 444 22.67 -9.48 0.32
CA HIS A 444 22.42 -9.84 -1.08
C HIS A 444 23.05 -8.88 -2.09
N LEU A 445 23.10 -7.59 -1.77
CA LEU A 445 23.70 -6.58 -2.64
C LEU A 445 25.24 -6.65 -2.66
N VAL A 446 25.88 -6.99 -1.53
CA VAL A 446 27.35 -7.03 -1.43
C VAL A 446 27.97 -8.40 -1.71
N ALA A 447 27.17 -9.47 -1.75
CA ALA A 447 27.67 -10.83 -2.03
C ALA A 447 28.03 -11.08 -3.51
N ALA A 448 27.67 -10.17 -4.41
CA ALA A 448 27.76 -10.32 -5.86
C ALA A 448 28.89 -9.52 -6.48
#